data_AF-A0A349UXY4-F1
#
_entry.id   AF-A0A349UXY4-F1
#
_cell.length_a   1.000
_cell.length_b   1.000
_cell.length_c   1.000
_cell.angle_alpha   90.00
_cell.angle_beta   90.00
_cell.angle_gamma   90.00
#
_symmetry.space_group_name_H-M   'P 1'
#
loop_
_entity.id
_entity.type
_entity.pdbx_description
1 polymer ?
#
loop_
_entity_poly.entity_id
_entity_poly.type
_entity_poly.pdbx_seq_one_letter_code
_entity_poly.pdbx_strand_id
1 'polypeptide(L)'
;SDWLAGTLAGKPAGVFTSSSTQHGGQESTLLSMMLPLLHHGMLICGLPFTESALNRTETGGTPYGPSHIAGSADNNPISADEAALCRALGARLSIAADALRKD
;
A
#
# COMPACT_ATOMS: atom_id res chain seq x y z
N SER A 1 -24.33 -6.15 -7.74
CA SER A 1 -23.06 -6.10 -7.00
C SER A 1 -22.12 -5.16 -7.74
N ASP A 2 -21.35 -4.33 -7.02
CA ASP A 2 -20.38 -3.39 -7.63
C ASP A 2 -19.38 -4.08 -8.58
N TRP A 3 -19.08 -5.34 -8.31
CA TRP A 3 -18.25 -6.18 -9.16
C TRP A 3 -18.82 -6.39 -10.56
N LEU A 4 -20.08 -6.82 -10.69
CA LEU A 4 -20.74 -6.98 -12.01
C LEU A 4 -21.03 -5.65 -12.70
N ALA A 5 -21.18 -4.57 -11.91
CA ALA A 5 -21.40 -3.24 -12.43
C ALA A 5 -20.11 -2.53 -12.88
N GLY A 6 -18.93 -3.10 -12.61
CA GLY A 6 -17.64 -2.55 -13.04
C GLY A 6 -17.30 -1.19 -12.41
N THR A 7 -17.90 -0.84 -11.27
CA THR A 7 -17.83 0.52 -10.69
C THR A 7 -16.43 0.93 -10.21
N LEU A 8 -15.53 -0.04 -10.04
CA LEU A 8 -14.14 0.16 -9.64
C LEU A 8 -13.14 0.04 -10.80
N ALA A 9 -13.59 -0.40 -11.98
CA ALA A 9 -12.72 -0.63 -13.12
C ALA A 9 -12.01 0.67 -13.53
N GLY A 10 -10.69 0.61 -13.72
CA GLY A 10 -9.85 1.75 -14.08
C GLY A 10 -9.53 2.72 -12.95
N LYS A 11 -10.08 2.55 -11.74
CA LYS A 11 -9.72 3.37 -10.58
C LYS A 11 -8.39 2.90 -10.00
N PRO A 12 -7.51 3.81 -9.55
CA PRO A 12 -6.27 3.42 -8.91
C PRO A 12 -6.53 2.86 -7.51
N ALA A 13 -5.68 1.93 -7.07
CA ALA A 13 -5.74 1.34 -5.74
C ALA A 13 -4.34 1.22 -5.13
N GLY A 14 -4.23 1.49 -3.83
CA GLY A 14 -3.04 1.22 -3.02
C GLY A 14 -3.43 0.40 -1.81
N VAL A 15 -2.49 -0.39 -1.29
CA VAL A 15 -2.70 -1.25 -0.10
C VAL A 15 -1.65 -0.92 0.95
N PHE A 16 -2.00 -1.09 2.22
CA PHE A 16 -1.11 -0.96 3.36
C PHE A 16 -1.47 -2.02 4.41
N THR A 17 -0.54 -2.36 5.30
CA THR A 17 -0.76 -3.42 6.31
C THR A 17 -0.02 -3.14 7.62
N SER A 18 -0.28 -3.96 8.64
CA SER A 18 0.50 -4.04 9.87
C SER A 18 0.70 -5.51 10.24
N SER A 19 1.83 -5.84 10.87
CA SER A 19 2.06 -7.16 11.49
C SER A 19 2.76 -7.03 12.84
N SER A 20 2.76 -8.11 13.62
CA SER A 20 3.46 -8.16 14.90
C SER A 20 4.97 -8.43 14.76
N THR A 21 5.41 -9.02 13.65
CA THR A 21 6.82 -9.41 13.41
C THR A 21 7.32 -8.99 12.03
N GLN A 22 8.64 -8.81 11.90
CA GLN A 22 9.33 -8.28 10.71
C GLN A 22 8.97 -8.97 9.38
N HIS A 23 8.72 -10.28 9.39
CA HIS A 23 8.40 -11.03 8.18
C HIS A 23 7.05 -11.77 8.28
N GLY A 24 6.27 -11.49 9.32
CA GLY A 24 4.96 -12.09 9.57
C GLY A 24 3.86 -11.49 8.71
N GLY A 25 4.00 -11.54 7.38
CA GLY A 25 2.96 -11.07 6.44
C GLY A 25 3.06 -9.62 5.99
N GLN A 26 4.21 -8.96 6.19
CA GLN A 26 4.46 -7.60 5.68
C GLN A 26 4.21 -7.50 4.16
N GLU A 27 4.65 -8.51 3.40
CA GLU A 27 4.50 -8.55 1.94
C GLU A 27 3.30 -9.39 1.48
N SER A 28 3.13 -10.59 2.03
CA SER A 28 2.11 -11.54 1.56
C SER A 28 0.68 -11.06 1.80
N THR A 29 0.43 -10.31 2.88
CA THR A 29 -0.86 -9.66 3.11
C THR A 29 -1.15 -8.65 2.00
N LEU A 30 -0.17 -7.81 1.63
CA LEU A 30 -0.35 -6.83 0.55
C LEU A 30 -0.57 -7.51 -0.81
N LEU A 31 0.24 -8.52 -1.14
CA LEU A 31 0.09 -9.29 -2.38
C LEU A 31 -1.29 -9.96 -2.48
N SER A 32 -1.77 -10.57 -1.40
CA SER A 32 -3.10 -11.20 -1.38
C SER A 32 -4.24 -10.19 -1.41
N MET A 33 -4.09 -9.01 -0.78
CA MET A 33 -5.05 -7.90 -0.87
C MET A 33 -5.15 -7.33 -2.30
N MET A 34 -4.09 -7.40 -3.11
CA MET A 34 -4.13 -6.94 -4.51
C MET A 34 -5.02 -7.84 -5.40
N LEU A 35 -5.15 -9.13 -5.09
CA LEU A 35 -5.92 -10.08 -5.90
C LEU A 35 -7.39 -9.67 -6.12
N PRO A 36 -8.19 -9.38 -5.07
CA PRO A 36 -9.56 -8.91 -5.28
C PRO A 36 -9.63 -7.55 -6.00
N LEU A 37 -8.66 -6.65 -5.79
CA LEU A 37 -8.63 -5.34 -6.47
C LEU A 37 -8.39 -5.52 -7.98
N LEU A 38 -7.53 -6.46 -8.35
CA LEU A 38 -7.32 -6.85 -9.75
C LEU A 38 -8.59 -7.48 -10.35
N HIS A 39 -9.31 -8.33 -9.61
CA HIS A 39 -10.62 -8.86 -10.05
C HIS A 39 -11.67 -7.76 -10.26
N HIS A 40 -11.55 -6.63 -9.58
CA HIS A 40 -12.37 -5.44 -9.76
C HIS A 40 -11.90 -4.52 -10.91
N GLY A 41 -10.82 -4.87 -11.60
CA GLY A 41 -10.27 -4.09 -12.72
C GLY A 41 -9.56 -2.80 -12.28
N MET A 42 -9.13 -2.71 -11.01
CA MET A 42 -8.42 -1.54 -10.49
C MET A 42 -6.94 -1.52 -10.94
N LEU A 43 -6.36 -0.33 -10.96
CA LEU A 43 -4.95 -0.11 -11.31
C LEU A 43 -4.09 -0.03 -10.03
N ILE A 44 -3.24 -1.03 -9.82
CA ILE A 44 -2.45 -1.14 -8.58
C ILE A 44 -1.30 -0.13 -8.58
N CYS A 45 -1.20 0.64 -7.50
CA CYS A 45 -0.13 1.57 -7.19
C CYS A 45 0.67 1.05 -5.99
N GLY A 46 1.96 0.75 -6.23
CA GLY A 46 2.95 0.46 -5.19
C GLY A 46 3.89 1.63 -4.92
N LEU A 47 4.92 1.35 -4.12
CA LEU A 47 6.02 2.25 -3.81
C LEU A 47 7.24 1.91 -4.68
N PRO A 48 7.71 2.84 -5.53
CA PRO A 48 8.95 2.64 -6.27
C PRO A 48 10.16 2.81 -5.35
N PHE A 49 11.26 2.11 -5.62
CA PHE A 49 12.53 2.27 -4.89
C PHE A 49 13.18 3.66 -5.03
N THR A 50 12.61 4.56 -5.84
CA THR A 50 12.95 6.00 -5.80
C THR A 50 12.57 6.63 -4.45
N GLU A 51 11.63 6.04 -3.71
CA GLU A 51 11.36 6.39 -2.31
C GLU A 51 12.49 5.87 -1.43
N SER A 52 13.47 6.73 -1.14
CA SER A 52 14.67 6.34 -0.38
C SER A 52 14.39 5.73 0.99
N ALA A 53 13.21 6.01 1.59
CA ALA A 53 12.75 5.40 2.83
C ALA A 53 12.67 3.86 2.74
N LEU A 54 12.37 3.28 1.56
CA LEU A 54 12.35 1.82 1.36
C LEU A 54 13.73 1.18 1.54
N ASN A 55 14.81 1.91 1.23
CA ASN A 55 16.18 1.37 1.33
C ASN A 55 16.79 1.51 2.72
N ARG A 56 16.21 2.38 3.57
CA ARG A 56 16.76 2.69 4.90
C ARG A 56 15.90 2.18 6.06
N THR A 57 14.61 1.91 5.83
CA THR A 57 13.70 1.52 6.91
C THR A 57 14.22 0.25 7.59
N GLU A 58 14.32 0.31 8.92
CA GLU A 58 14.63 -0.86 9.76
C GLU A 58 13.35 -1.52 10.31
N THR A 59 12.19 -0.94 10.00
CA THR A 59 10.86 -1.37 10.46
C THR A 59 10.01 -1.78 9.25
N GLY A 60 8.71 -1.46 9.22
CA GLY A 60 7.86 -1.73 8.07
C GLY A 60 8.18 -0.87 6.84
N GLY A 61 7.54 -1.21 5.72
CA GLY A 61 7.76 -0.63 4.40
C GLY A 61 8.11 -1.70 3.37
N THR A 62 7.33 -1.79 2.30
CA THR A 62 7.59 -2.70 1.18
C THR A 62 7.33 -1.99 -0.16
N PRO A 63 7.90 -2.46 -1.28
CA PRO A 63 7.54 -1.92 -2.59
C PRO A 63 6.07 -2.15 -2.96
N TYR A 64 5.39 -3.12 -2.33
CA TYR A 64 3.98 -3.42 -2.56
C TYR A 64 3.04 -2.43 -1.87
N GLY A 65 3.52 -1.75 -0.83
CA GLY A 65 2.77 -0.80 -0.03
C GLY A 65 3.44 -0.50 1.32
N PRO A 66 3.08 0.63 1.96
CA PRO A 66 3.49 0.95 3.32
C PRO A 66 3.03 -0.14 4.28
N SER A 67 3.84 -0.40 5.28
CA SER A 67 3.48 -1.35 6.31
C SER A 67 4.09 -0.96 7.64
N HIS A 68 3.55 -1.50 8.74
CA HIS A 68 4.01 -1.21 10.10
C HIS A 68 4.30 -2.50 10.88
N ILE A 69 5.27 -2.46 11.78
CA ILE A 69 5.56 -3.57 12.71
C ILE A 69 5.19 -3.14 14.12
N ALA A 70 4.00 -3.54 14.57
CA ALA A 70 3.45 -3.14 15.86
C ALA A 70 4.13 -3.81 17.07
N GLY A 71 4.90 -4.88 16.83
CA GLY A 71 5.52 -5.68 17.87
C GLY A 71 4.53 -6.63 18.56
N SER A 72 5.03 -7.57 19.36
CA SER A 72 4.19 -8.56 20.04
C SER A 72 3.22 -7.96 21.07
N ALA A 73 3.51 -6.75 21.56
CA ALA A 73 2.68 -6.01 22.52
C ALA A 73 1.83 -4.90 21.86
N ASP A 74 1.82 -4.81 20.52
CA ASP A 74 1.05 -3.83 19.74
C ASP A 74 1.29 -2.37 20.18
N ASN A 75 2.54 -2.04 20.51
CA ASN A 75 2.91 -0.76 21.10
C ASN A 75 4.17 -0.13 20.49
N ASN A 76 4.74 -0.72 19.44
CA ASN A 76 5.80 -0.06 18.68
C ASN A 76 5.24 1.22 18.04
N PRO A 77 5.97 2.35 18.13
CA PRO A 77 5.55 3.56 17.45
C PRO A 77 5.73 3.42 15.94
N ILE A 78 4.91 4.14 15.17
CA ILE A 78 5.13 4.31 13.74
C ILE A 78 6.44 5.09 13.54
N SER A 79 7.36 4.52 12.76
CA SER A 79 8.64 5.17 12.48
C SER A 79 8.50 6.33 11.50
N ALA A 80 9.50 7.21 11.44
CA ALA A 80 9.51 8.32 10.48
C ALA A 80 9.49 7.81 9.03
N ASP A 81 10.17 6.69 8.76
CA ASP A 81 10.21 6.08 7.42
C ASP A 81 8.87 5.44 7.05
N GLU A 82 8.23 4.69 7.96
CA GLU A 82 6.89 4.14 7.74
C GLU A 82 5.87 5.25 7.44
N ALA A 83 5.91 6.35 8.20
CA ALA A 83 5.06 7.51 7.97
C ALA A 83 5.36 8.20 6.63
N ALA A 84 6.63 8.31 6.25
CA ALA A 84 7.03 8.89 4.96
C ALA A 84 6.54 8.04 3.78
N LEU A 85 6.72 6.72 3.84
CA LEU A 85 6.25 5.77 2.84
C LEU A 85 4.72 5.81 2.70
N CYS A 86 3.99 5.88 3.82
CA CYS A 86 2.54 6.00 3.82
C CYS A 86 2.07 7.27 3.09
N ARG A 87 2.69 8.42 3.39
CA ARG A 87 2.39 9.68 2.68
C ARG A 87 2.77 9.61 1.21
N ALA A 88 3.89 8.99 0.87
CA ALA A 88 4.34 8.82 -0.51
C ALA A 88 3.33 7.98 -1.32
N LEU A 89 2.83 6.87 -0.78
CA LEU A 89 1.78 6.09 -1.44
C LEU A 89 0.51 6.93 -1.64
N GLY A 90 0.06 7.65 -0.61
CA GLY A 90 -1.11 8.52 -0.68
C GLY A 90 -0.99 9.60 -1.76
N ALA A 91 0.15 10.27 -1.85
CA ALA A 91 0.43 11.26 -2.88
C ALA A 91 0.40 10.63 -4.29
N ARG A 92 1.05 9.48 -4.47
CA ARG A 92 1.05 8.74 -5.74
C ARG A 92 -0.35 8.31 -6.15
N LEU A 93 -1.15 7.83 -5.20
CA LEU A 93 -2.53 7.42 -5.45
C LEU A 93 -3.40 8.60 -5.87
N SER A 94 -3.25 9.76 -5.23
CA SER A 94 -3.93 11.00 -5.62
C SER A 94 -3.56 11.44 -7.03
N ILE A 95 -2.26 11.47 -7.35
CA ILE A 95 -1.77 11.83 -8.69
C ILE A 95 -2.32 10.88 -9.75
N ALA A 96 -2.31 9.57 -9.47
CA ALA A 96 -2.88 8.58 -10.38
C ALA A 96 -4.38 8.80 -10.56
N ALA A 97 -5.12 9.08 -9.48
CA ALA A 97 -6.56 9.33 -9.56
C ALA A 97 -6.86 10.56 -10.42
N ASP A 98 -6.14 11.66 -10.21
CA ASP A 98 -6.29 12.87 -11.00
C ASP A 98 -5.95 12.65 -12.48
N ALA A 99 -4.88 11.91 -12.77
CA ALA A 99 -4.48 11.58 -14.15
C ALA A 99 -5.48 10.66 -14.87
N LEU A 100 -6.27 9.88 -14.13
CA LEU A 100 -7.25 8.94 -14.65
C LEU A 100 -8.69 9.49 -14.66
N ARG A 101 -8.92 10.70 -14.14
CA ARG A 101 -10.22 11.36 -14.22
C ARG A 101 -10.56 11.57 -15.70
N LYS A 102 -11.71 11.05 -16.10
CA LYS A 102 -12.35 11.41 -17.37
C LYS A 102 -13.15 12.69 -17.14
N ASP A 103 -13.08 13.61 -18.10
CA ASP A 103 -13.89 14.84 -18.13
C ASP A 103 -15.39 14.54 -18.07
#